data_AF-A0A4C1T9U5-F1
#
_entry.id   AF-A0A4C1T9U5-F1
#
_cell.length_a   1.000
_cell.length_b   1.000
_cell.length_c   1.000
_cell.angle_alpha   90.00
_cell.angle_beta   90.00
_cell.angle_gamma   90.00
#
_symmetry.space_group_name_H-M   'P 1'
#
loop_
_entity.id
_entity.type
_entity.pdbx_description
1 polymer ?
#
loop_
_entity_poly.entity_id
_entity_poly.type
_entity_poly.pdbx_seq_one_letter_code
_entity_poly.pdbx_strand_id
1 'polypeptide(L)'
;MDKSIEILLAKLDEKLNQQTKLITTLVTQNVMAALDEKLRAITEENAQLKNKIKTRTIYRRLQKKLKEMLVSKPRSKESYLSKDTLELLDERRTLISNKGDKERHQKTAKLSKEIKENMRKDHKEKRNKVLEENIKRTGGTKKAMKQLSEHDDLVLLEEDPAAIEQMMQSLANKSREVGLDINASKTKLMTNSRETDIMVDGNKIEYVKEYIYLGQIISPSDEMTKEINRRIA
;
A
#
# COMPACT_ATOMS: atom_id res chain seq x y z
N MET A 1 -1.09 -85.81 -55.86
CA MET A 1 -2.00 -84.69 -55.53
C MET A 1 -2.14 -83.84 -56.77
N ASP A 2 -3.37 -83.44 -57.09
CA ASP A 2 -3.70 -82.73 -58.33
C ASP A 2 -3.03 -81.34 -58.32
N LYS A 3 -2.34 -80.97 -59.42
CA LYS A 3 -1.48 -79.77 -59.53
C LYS A 3 -2.26 -78.47 -59.23
N SER A 4 -3.57 -78.52 -59.40
CA SER A 4 -4.53 -77.48 -59.04
C SER A 4 -4.61 -77.22 -57.54
N ILE A 5 -4.47 -78.25 -56.69
CA ILE A 5 -4.54 -78.15 -55.23
C ILE A 5 -3.29 -77.46 -54.67
N GLU A 6 -2.10 -77.77 -55.19
CA GLU A 6 -0.85 -77.08 -54.79
C GLU A 6 -0.89 -75.58 -55.11
N ILE A 7 -1.41 -75.21 -56.27
CA ILE A 7 -1.57 -73.80 -56.66
C ILE A 7 -2.57 -73.07 -55.74
N LEU A 8 -3.65 -73.74 -55.33
CA LEU A 8 -4.63 -73.19 -54.39
C LEU A 8 -4.03 -72.98 -52.99
N LEU A 9 -3.24 -73.94 -52.49
CA LEU A 9 -2.55 -73.83 -51.21
C LEU A 9 -1.54 -72.68 -51.20
N ALA A 10 -0.74 -72.55 -52.26
CA ALA A 10 0.22 -71.45 -52.38
C ALA A 10 -0.47 -70.06 -52.40
N LYS A 11 -1.60 -69.94 -53.12
CA LYS A 11 -2.40 -68.71 -53.13
C LYS A 11 -3.03 -68.42 -51.76
N LEU A 12 -3.43 -69.45 -51.03
CA LEU A 12 -3.99 -69.31 -49.69
C LEU A 12 -2.93 -68.79 -48.72
N ASP A 13 -1.73 -69.37 -48.73
CA ASP A 13 -0.59 -68.93 -47.91
C ASP A 13 -0.16 -67.50 -48.24
N GLU A 14 -0.15 -67.13 -49.52
CA GLU A 14 0.15 -65.77 -49.95
C GLU A 14 -0.88 -64.77 -49.38
N LYS A 15 -2.17 -65.11 -49.47
CA LYS A 15 -3.25 -64.28 -48.90
C LYS A 15 -3.18 -64.19 -47.38
N LEU A 16 -2.86 -65.30 -46.72
CA LEU A 16 -2.70 -65.37 -45.26
C LEU A 16 -1.51 -64.52 -44.80
N ASN A 17 -0.38 -64.59 -45.52
CA ASN A 17 0.79 -63.76 -45.26
C ASN A 17 0.51 -62.27 -45.51
N GLN A 18 -0.23 -61.93 -46.57
CA GLN A 18 -0.64 -60.55 -46.84
C GLN A 18 -1.55 -60.01 -45.72
N GLN A 19 -2.53 -60.79 -45.27
CA GLN A 19 -3.37 -60.43 -44.12
C GLN A 19 -2.56 -60.31 -42.83
N THR A 20 -1.64 -61.24 -42.56
CA THR A 20 -0.79 -61.21 -41.37
C THR A 20 0.10 -59.97 -41.35
N LYS A 21 0.69 -59.59 -42.49
CA LYS A 21 1.45 -58.34 -42.63
C LYS A 21 0.57 -57.13 -42.37
N LEU A 22 -0.62 -57.06 -43.01
CA LEU A 22 -1.56 -55.95 -42.82
C LEU A 22 -1.95 -55.78 -41.35
N ILE A 23 -2.37 -56.86 -40.68
CA ILE A 23 -2.76 -56.83 -39.27
C ILE A 23 -1.58 -56.40 -38.41
N THR A 24 -0.39 -56.96 -38.64
CA THR A 24 0.80 -56.61 -37.86
C THR A 24 1.16 -55.13 -38.04
N THR A 25 1.14 -54.61 -39.27
CA THR A 25 1.40 -53.19 -39.53
C THR A 25 0.37 -52.30 -38.87
N LEU A 26 -0.93 -52.64 -38.96
CA LEU A 26 -2.00 -51.84 -38.39
C LEU A 26 -1.95 -51.81 -36.85
N VAL A 27 -1.75 -52.97 -36.24
CA VAL A 27 -1.60 -53.11 -34.78
C VAL A 27 -0.36 -52.34 -34.31
N THR A 28 0.76 -52.46 -35.03
CA THR A 28 2.00 -51.74 -34.68
C THR A 28 1.80 -50.23 -34.79
N GLN A 29 1.15 -49.74 -35.85
CA GLN A 29 0.83 -48.31 -35.99
C GLN A 29 -0.05 -47.81 -34.84
N ASN A 30 -1.10 -48.55 -34.49
CA ASN A 30 -2.01 -48.15 -33.41
C ASN A 30 -1.30 -48.12 -32.05
N VAL A 31 -0.48 -49.13 -31.77
CA VAL A 31 0.30 -49.20 -30.52
C VAL A 31 1.34 -48.08 -30.45
N MET A 32 2.06 -47.82 -31.55
CA MET A 32 3.04 -46.73 -31.62
C MET A 32 2.38 -45.36 -31.44
N ALA A 33 1.25 -45.11 -32.11
CA ALA A 33 0.51 -43.85 -31.96
C ALA A 33 0.04 -43.63 -30.52
N ALA A 34 -0.49 -44.67 -29.86
CA ALA A 34 -0.93 -44.59 -28.47
C ALA A 34 0.24 -44.37 -27.49
N LEU A 35 1.41 -44.94 -27.78
CA LEU A 35 2.63 -44.71 -26.99
C LEU A 35 3.16 -43.29 -27.18
N ASP A 36 3.19 -42.78 -28.41
CA ASP A 36 3.65 -41.42 -28.71
C ASP A 36 2.77 -40.37 -28.04
N GLU A 37 1.45 -40.57 -28.02
CA GLU A 37 0.51 -39.68 -27.33
C GLU A 37 0.79 -39.64 -25.82
N LYS A 38 0.99 -40.80 -25.18
CA LYS A 38 1.34 -40.88 -23.75
C LYS A 38 2.70 -40.24 -23.45
N LEU A 39 3.70 -40.48 -24.29
CA LEU A 39 5.04 -39.88 -24.12
C LEU A 39 5.00 -38.35 -24.30
N ARG A 40 4.14 -37.86 -25.20
CA ARG A 40 3.93 -36.43 -25.39
C ARG A 40 3.33 -35.77 -24.14
N ALA A 41 2.31 -36.37 -23.54
CA ALA A 41 1.73 -35.85 -22.30
C ALA A 41 2.76 -35.77 -21.15
N ILE A 42 3.57 -36.83 -20.99
CA ILE A 42 4.63 -36.88 -19.96
C ILE A 42 5.73 -35.83 -20.23
N THR A 43 6.10 -35.61 -21.49
CA THR A 43 7.12 -34.62 -21.84
C THR A 43 6.63 -33.18 -21.61
N GLU A 44 5.37 -32.90 -21.93
CA GLU A 44 4.71 -31.61 -21.65
C GLU A 44 4.62 -31.35 -20.13
N GLU A 45 4.20 -32.33 -19.34
CA GLU A 45 4.12 -32.20 -17.87
C GLU A 45 5.52 -31.96 -17.25
N ASN A 46 6.53 -32.68 -17.72
CA ASN A 46 7.92 -32.49 -17.27
C ASN A 46 8.45 -31.09 -17.61
N ALA A 47 8.09 -30.53 -18.76
CA ALA A 47 8.45 -29.16 -19.13
C ALA A 47 7.79 -28.14 -18.19
N GLN A 48 6.51 -28.32 -17.86
CA GLN A 48 5.79 -27.47 -16.90
C GLN A 48 6.40 -27.54 -15.49
N LEU A 49 6.73 -28.74 -15.01
CA LEU A 49 7.36 -28.96 -13.71
C LEU A 49 8.74 -28.30 -13.62
N LYS A 50 9.57 -28.40 -14.67
CA LYS A 50 10.86 -27.71 -14.75
C LYS A 50 10.72 -26.20 -14.60
N ASN A 51 9.73 -25.60 -15.28
CA ASN A 51 9.45 -24.17 -15.16
C ASN A 51 9.01 -23.79 -13.74
N LYS A 52 8.13 -24.58 -13.13
CA LYS A 52 7.65 -24.36 -11.75
C LYS A 52 8.80 -24.42 -10.72
N ILE A 53 9.72 -25.38 -10.88
CA ILE A 53 10.92 -25.50 -10.02
C ILE A 53 11.85 -24.30 -10.21
N LYS A 54 12.12 -23.89 -11.45
CA LYS A 54 12.95 -22.72 -11.76
C LYS A 54 12.39 -21.47 -11.09
N THR A 55 11.10 -21.22 -11.24
CA THR A 55 10.39 -20.11 -10.58
C THR A 55 10.53 -20.18 -9.06
N ARG A 56 10.30 -21.35 -8.46
CA ARG A 56 10.42 -21.55 -7.00
C ARG A 56 11.83 -21.29 -6.48
N THR A 57 12.88 -21.66 -7.23
CA THR A 57 14.27 -21.39 -6.83
C THR A 57 14.63 -19.91 -6.86
N ILE A 58 14.08 -19.15 -7.82
CA ILE A 58 14.24 -17.69 -7.89
C ILE A 58 13.58 -17.04 -6.67
N TYR A 59 12.33 -17.41 -6.36
CA TYR A 59 11.63 -16.89 -5.18
C TYR A 59 12.37 -17.20 -3.88
N ARG A 60 12.91 -18.43 -3.72
CA ARG A 60 13.74 -18.78 -2.55
C ARG A 60 15.01 -17.93 -2.44
N ARG A 61 15.70 -17.69 -3.57
CA ARG A 61 16.89 -16.83 -3.61
C ARG A 61 16.56 -15.40 -3.20
N LEU A 62 15.45 -14.85 -3.72
CA LEU A 62 14.97 -13.52 -3.38
C LEU A 62 14.61 -13.42 -1.89
N GLN A 63 13.88 -14.40 -1.34
CA GLN A 63 13.55 -14.47 0.08
C GLN A 63 14.80 -14.52 0.96
N LYS A 64 15.81 -15.31 0.58
CA LYS A 64 17.09 -15.37 1.32
C LYS A 64 17.78 -14.00 1.34
N LYS A 65 17.87 -13.35 0.18
CA LYS A 65 18.49 -12.02 0.04
C LYS A 65 17.76 -10.93 0.82
N LEU A 66 16.43 -10.96 0.82
CA LEU A 66 15.59 -10.06 1.63
C LEU A 66 15.81 -10.30 3.13
N LYS A 67 15.95 -11.56 3.56
CA LYS A 67 16.21 -11.91 4.96
C LYS A 67 17.60 -11.45 5.40
N GLU A 68 18.61 -11.60 4.54
CA GLU A 68 19.98 -11.09 4.78
C GLU A 68 19.98 -9.55 4.91
N MET A 69 19.24 -8.84 4.05
CA MET A 69 19.07 -7.38 4.15
C MET A 69 18.35 -6.92 5.42
N LEU A 70 17.42 -7.71 5.97
CA LEU A 70 16.73 -7.40 7.21
C LEU A 70 17.62 -7.62 8.45
N VAL A 71 18.52 -8.61 8.39
CA VAL A 71 19.44 -8.94 9.50
C VAL A 71 20.62 -7.97 9.56
N SER A 72 21.04 -7.37 8.44
CA SER A 72 22.19 -6.47 8.39
C SER A 72 21.92 -5.03 8.81
N LYS A 73 20.66 -4.63 9.07
CA LYS A 73 20.38 -3.29 9.61
C LYS A 73 20.79 -3.29 11.08
N PRO A 74 21.93 -2.69 11.46
CA PRO A 74 22.26 -2.57 12.86
C PRO A 74 21.15 -1.70 13.45
N ARG A 75 20.44 -2.18 14.46
CA ARG A 75 19.80 -1.25 15.39
C ARG A 75 20.96 -0.57 16.11
N SER A 76 21.55 0.44 15.49
CA SER A 76 22.42 1.35 16.23
C SER A 76 21.54 1.86 17.38
N LYS A 77 21.97 1.61 18.61
CA LYS A 77 21.50 2.39 19.75
C LYS A 77 22.09 3.79 19.58
N GLU A 78 21.78 4.48 18.48
CA GLU A 78 22.09 5.89 18.33
C GLU A 78 21.38 6.59 19.47
N SER A 79 22.18 7.26 20.30
CA SER A 79 21.66 8.10 21.37
C SER A 79 20.72 9.10 20.75
N TYR A 80 19.54 9.25 21.34
CA TYR A 80 18.55 10.21 20.87
C TYR A 80 18.89 11.66 21.26
N LEU A 81 19.96 11.83 22.03
CA LEU A 81 20.41 13.11 22.56
C LEU A 81 21.26 13.83 21.51
N SER A 82 21.02 15.13 21.35
CA SER A 82 21.86 15.99 20.52
C SER A 82 23.28 16.11 21.10
N LYS A 83 24.23 16.54 20.27
CA LYS A 83 25.62 16.76 20.69
C LYS A 83 25.70 17.78 21.83
N ASP A 84 24.95 18.86 21.72
CA ASP A 84 24.85 19.91 22.73
C ASP A 84 24.34 19.36 24.07
N THR A 85 23.34 18.46 24.05
CA THR A 85 22.84 17.82 25.28
C THR A 85 23.88 16.89 25.90
N LEU A 86 24.69 16.20 25.09
CA LEU A 86 25.79 15.36 25.57
C LEU A 86 26.91 16.21 26.21
N GLU A 87 27.28 17.32 25.58
CA GLU A 87 28.27 18.27 26.10
C GLU A 87 27.82 18.86 27.45
N LEU A 88 26.56 19.29 27.57
CA LEU A 88 26.01 19.78 28.83
C LEU A 88 25.98 18.70 29.93
N LEU A 89 25.76 17.43 29.57
CA LEU A 89 25.81 16.32 30.53
C LEU A 89 27.23 16.08 31.03
N ASP A 90 28.24 16.21 30.17
CA ASP A 90 29.65 16.08 30.54
C ASP A 90 30.13 17.29 31.37
N GLU A 91 29.74 18.51 31.01
CA GLU A 91 29.96 19.71 31.83
C GLU A 91 29.37 19.55 33.23
N ARG A 92 28.14 19.05 33.34
CA ARG A 92 27.52 18.76 34.64
C ARG A 92 28.29 17.69 35.42
N ARG A 93 28.82 16.67 34.74
CA ARG A 93 29.58 15.58 35.35
C ARG A 93 30.88 16.09 35.99
N THR A 94 31.61 16.96 35.30
CA THR A 94 32.85 17.57 35.82
C THR A 94 32.57 18.49 37.02
N LEU A 95 31.44 19.20 37.03
CA LEU A 95 31.03 20.04 38.16
C LEU A 95 30.69 19.22 39.41
N ILE A 96 30.07 18.04 39.25
CA ILE A 96 29.71 17.13 40.35
C ILE A 96 30.95 16.44 40.95
N SER A 97 32.01 16.20 40.17
CA SER A 97 33.19 15.45 40.61
C SER A 97 34.10 16.19 41.61
N ASN A 98 34.06 17.52 41.69
CA ASN A 98 34.91 18.28 42.62
C ASN A 98 34.10 18.74 43.84
N LYS A 99 34.62 18.57 45.07
CA LYS A 99 33.94 18.96 46.32
C LYS A 99 34.01 20.48 46.54
N GLY A 100 32.86 21.13 46.81
CA GLY A 100 32.77 22.48 47.39
C GLY A 100 32.06 23.57 46.57
N ASP A 101 31.49 24.54 47.30
CA ASP A 101 30.92 25.86 46.94
C ASP A 101 29.45 26.03 46.50
N LYS A 102 28.79 27.01 47.15
CA LYS A 102 27.40 27.46 46.92
C LYS A 102 27.17 27.96 45.49
N GLU A 103 28.19 28.56 44.88
CA GLU A 103 28.17 29.05 43.50
C GLU A 103 28.11 27.89 42.48
N ARG A 104 28.80 26.78 42.75
CA ARG A 104 28.72 25.57 41.91
C ARG A 104 27.35 24.91 41.99
N HIS A 105 26.71 24.89 43.16
CA HIS A 105 25.34 24.40 43.28
C HIS A 105 24.35 25.21 42.43
N GLN A 106 24.52 26.53 42.35
CA GLN A 106 23.71 27.38 41.47
C GLN A 106 23.98 27.11 39.99
N LYS A 107 25.25 26.93 39.59
CA LYS A 107 25.64 26.58 38.21
C LYS A 107 25.09 25.20 37.81
N THR A 108 25.21 24.19 38.68
CA THR A 108 24.65 22.85 38.47
C THR A 108 23.12 22.86 38.35
N ALA A 109 22.44 23.70 39.14
CA ALA A 109 20.99 23.86 39.05
C ALA A 109 20.55 24.51 37.73
N LYS A 110 21.29 25.53 37.26
CA LYS A 110 21.07 26.15 35.94
C LYS A 110 21.29 25.13 34.81
N LEU A 111 22.42 24.43 34.81
CA LEU A 111 22.73 23.38 33.84
C LEU A 111 21.66 22.28 33.83
N SER A 112 21.16 21.88 35.00
CA SER A 112 20.12 20.84 35.10
C SER A 112 18.79 21.28 34.48
N LYS A 113 18.44 22.58 34.57
CA LYS A 113 17.25 23.12 33.90
C LYS A 113 17.42 23.09 32.39
N GLU A 114 18.59 23.51 31.91
CA GLU A 114 18.95 23.58 30.49
C GLU A 114 19.00 22.19 29.85
N ILE A 115 19.65 21.22 30.49
CA ILE A 115 19.63 19.80 30.07
C ILE A 115 18.19 19.28 29.98
N LYS A 116 17.34 19.61 30.97
CA LYS A 116 15.94 19.15 30.98
C LYS A 116 15.13 19.76 29.84
N GLU A 117 15.46 20.98 29.42
CA GLU A 117 14.81 21.63 28.29
C GLU A 117 15.28 21.05 26.96
N ASN A 118 16.59 20.84 26.80
CA ASN A 118 17.17 20.25 25.59
C ASN A 118 16.74 18.78 25.41
N MET A 119 16.70 17.97 26.47
CA MET A 119 16.16 16.61 26.39
C MET A 119 14.69 16.57 25.94
N ARG A 120 13.87 17.56 26.33
CA ARG A 120 12.49 17.65 25.84
C ARG A 120 12.43 17.94 24.34
N LYS A 121 13.30 18.82 23.85
CA LYS A 121 13.44 19.13 22.42
C LYS A 121 13.91 17.89 21.65
N ASP A 122 14.97 17.23 22.13
CA ASP A 122 15.53 16.01 21.54
C ASP A 122 14.47 14.89 21.42
N HIS A 123 13.65 14.70 22.47
CA HIS A 123 12.55 13.74 22.43
C HIS A 123 11.46 14.10 21.41
N LYS A 124 11.11 15.38 21.30
CA LYS A 124 10.13 15.87 20.32
C LYS A 124 10.65 15.65 18.90
N GLU A 125 11.92 15.93 18.66
CA GLU A 125 12.55 15.79 17.37
C GLU A 125 12.67 14.33 16.94
N LYS A 126 13.09 13.44 17.86
CA LYS A 126 13.06 11.98 17.63
C LYS A 126 11.66 11.50 17.27
N ARG A 127 10.63 11.94 18.01
CA ARG A 127 9.24 11.56 17.74
C ARG A 127 8.82 11.99 16.33
N ASN A 128 9.13 13.23 15.96
CA ASN A 128 8.80 13.77 14.64
C ASN A 128 9.52 13.00 13.52
N LYS A 129 10.81 12.69 13.68
CA LYS A 129 11.58 11.89 12.72
C LYS A 129 10.99 10.49 12.52
N VAL A 130 10.62 9.81 13.61
CA VAL A 130 9.98 8.48 13.56
C VAL A 130 8.60 8.55 12.90
N LEU A 131 7.81 9.60 13.17
CA LEU A 131 6.53 9.81 12.48
C LEU A 131 6.74 10.02 10.98
N GLU A 132 7.70 10.85 10.59
CA GLU A 132 8.03 11.13 9.19
C GLU A 132 8.47 9.87 8.44
N GLU A 133 9.36 9.07 9.02
CA GLU A 133 9.79 7.79 8.47
C GLU A 133 8.62 6.82 8.29
N ASN A 134 7.71 6.73 9.27
CA ASN A 134 6.54 5.88 9.18
C ASN A 134 5.54 6.37 8.13
N ILE A 135 5.35 7.67 7.99
CA ILE A 135 4.50 8.28 6.95
C ILE A 135 5.08 7.99 5.55
N LYS A 136 6.39 8.19 5.36
CA LYS A 136 7.09 7.86 4.10
C LYS A 136 6.98 6.37 3.75
N ARG A 137 7.11 5.49 4.74
CA ARG A 137 7.05 4.03 4.56
C ARG A 137 5.65 3.50 4.28
N THR A 138 4.65 3.99 5.00
CA THR A 138 3.25 3.55 4.84
C THR A 138 2.57 4.20 3.64
N GLY A 139 3.13 5.31 3.16
CA GLY A 139 2.51 6.14 2.15
C GLY A 139 1.19 6.71 2.63
N GLY A 140 0.97 6.89 3.94
CA GLY A 140 -0.31 7.35 4.50
C GLY A 140 -0.74 8.70 3.91
N THR A 141 0.19 9.66 3.82
CA THR A 141 -0.05 10.94 3.14
C THR A 141 -0.17 10.77 1.63
N LYS A 142 0.57 9.85 1.01
CA LYS A 142 0.44 9.56 -0.43
C LYS A 142 -0.92 8.92 -0.77
N LYS A 143 -1.45 8.07 0.11
CA LYS A 143 -2.78 7.46 0.00
C LYS A 143 -3.87 8.48 0.27
N ALA A 144 -3.72 9.30 1.31
CA ALA A 144 -4.64 10.40 1.58
C ALA A 144 -4.63 11.42 0.44
N MET A 145 -3.46 11.87 -0.05
CA MET A 145 -3.32 12.71 -1.25
C MET A 145 -3.88 12.03 -2.48
N LYS A 146 -3.65 10.72 -2.66
CA LYS A 146 -4.20 9.99 -3.81
C LYS A 146 -5.73 10.00 -3.78
N GLN A 147 -6.34 9.73 -2.63
CA GLN A 147 -7.79 9.81 -2.46
C GLN A 147 -8.31 11.24 -2.64
N LEU A 148 -7.58 12.24 -2.12
CA LEU A 148 -7.88 13.65 -2.31
C LEU A 148 -7.68 14.13 -3.77
N SER A 149 -6.83 13.44 -4.56
CA SER A 149 -6.62 13.71 -5.98
C SER A 149 -7.54 12.88 -6.89
N GLU A 150 -8.13 11.81 -6.36
CA GLU A 150 -9.09 10.96 -7.07
C GLU A 150 -10.52 11.49 -6.95
N HIS A 151 -10.76 12.43 -6.02
CA HIS A 151 -12.03 13.08 -5.81
C HIS A 151 -11.84 14.59 -5.84
N ASP A 152 -12.61 15.27 -6.69
CA ASP A 152 -12.60 16.74 -6.80
C ASP A 152 -13.35 17.44 -5.65
N ASP A 153 -13.97 16.66 -4.75
CA ASP A 153 -14.78 17.16 -3.64
C ASP A 153 -13.96 17.19 -2.33
N LEU A 154 -14.02 18.33 -1.62
CA LEU A 154 -13.37 18.56 -0.33
C LEU A 154 -14.41 18.99 0.71
N VAL A 155 -14.25 18.52 1.95
CA VAL A 155 -15.05 18.95 3.11
C VAL A 155 -14.14 19.67 4.11
N LEU A 156 -14.54 20.87 4.53
CA LEU A 156 -13.91 21.62 5.63
C LEU A 156 -14.85 21.62 6.83
N LEU A 157 -14.29 21.47 8.03
CA LEU A 157 -15.02 21.46 9.31
C LEU A 157 -14.32 22.43 10.24
N GLU A 158 -15.06 23.36 10.82
CA GLU A 158 -14.56 24.33 11.79
C GLU A 158 -15.69 24.83 12.69
N GLU A 159 -15.38 25.19 13.94
CA GLU A 159 -16.37 25.68 14.91
C GLU A 159 -16.61 27.20 14.80
N ASP A 160 -15.58 27.95 14.39
CA ASP A 160 -15.63 29.41 14.25
C ASP A 160 -15.93 29.83 12.80
N PRO A 161 -17.03 30.55 12.54
CA PRO A 161 -17.34 31.08 11.21
C PRO A 161 -16.26 31.99 10.62
N ALA A 162 -15.53 32.75 11.43
CA ALA A 162 -14.46 33.60 10.92
C ALA A 162 -13.26 32.75 10.44
N ALA A 163 -12.93 31.68 11.17
CA ALA A 163 -11.87 30.76 10.80
C ALA A 163 -12.21 29.99 9.51
N ILE A 164 -13.45 29.52 9.34
CA ILE A 164 -13.84 28.78 8.12
C ILE A 164 -13.79 29.68 6.88
N GLU A 165 -14.17 30.96 7.00
CA GLU A 165 -14.07 31.93 5.91
C GLU A 165 -12.60 32.16 5.51
N GLN A 166 -11.70 32.34 6.48
CA GLN A 166 -10.26 32.46 6.22
C GLN A 166 -9.68 31.20 5.57
N MET A 167 -10.10 30.01 6.01
CA MET A 167 -9.67 28.74 5.43
C MET A 167 -10.14 28.61 3.98
N MET A 168 -11.40 28.92 3.70
CA MET A 168 -11.96 28.92 2.35
C MET A 168 -11.24 29.91 1.44
N GLN A 169 -10.93 31.11 1.91
CA GLN A 169 -10.20 32.10 1.13
C GLN A 169 -8.74 31.67 0.86
N SER A 170 -8.07 31.08 1.86
CA SER A 170 -6.72 30.53 1.69
C SER A 170 -6.72 29.36 0.68
N LEU A 171 -7.75 28.52 0.73
CA LEU A 171 -7.94 27.42 -0.21
C LEU A 171 -8.17 27.95 -1.62
N ALA A 172 -9.06 28.92 -1.82
CA ALA A 172 -9.32 29.53 -3.12
C ALA A 172 -8.05 30.12 -3.74
N ASN A 173 -7.26 30.85 -2.94
CA ASN A 173 -6.00 31.44 -3.40
C ASN A 173 -4.98 30.37 -3.83
N LYS A 174 -4.77 29.33 -3.01
CA LYS A 174 -3.83 28.24 -3.30
C LYS A 174 -4.28 27.38 -4.48
N SER A 175 -5.59 27.13 -4.61
CA SER A 175 -6.15 26.42 -5.76
C SER A 175 -5.84 27.16 -7.06
N ARG A 176 -5.96 28.49 -7.06
CA ARG A 176 -5.68 29.32 -8.24
C ARG A 176 -4.19 29.30 -8.64
N GLU A 177 -3.28 29.25 -7.67
CA GLU A 177 -1.83 29.10 -7.93
C GLU A 177 -1.51 27.81 -8.69
N VAL A 178 -2.31 26.76 -8.53
CA VAL A 178 -2.16 25.48 -9.22
C VAL A 178 -3.10 25.32 -10.42
N GLY A 179 -3.80 26.38 -10.82
CA GLY A 179 -4.70 26.41 -11.98
C GLY A 179 -6.08 25.77 -11.74
N LEU A 180 -6.52 25.67 -10.49
CA LEU A 180 -7.85 25.18 -10.10
C LEU A 180 -8.71 26.32 -9.55
N ASP A 181 -10.01 26.28 -9.84
CA ASP A 181 -10.99 27.23 -9.31
C ASP A 181 -12.06 26.52 -8.48
N ILE A 182 -12.49 27.16 -7.39
CA ILE A 182 -13.59 26.68 -6.56
C ILE A 182 -14.91 27.07 -7.23
N ASN A 183 -15.76 26.08 -7.49
CA ASN A 183 -17.09 26.34 -8.02
C ASN A 183 -18.05 26.76 -6.90
N ALA A 184 -18.18 28.07 -6.68
CA ALA A 184 -19.05 28.65 -5.66
C ALA A 184 -20.51 28.19 -5.75
N SER A 185 -21.01 27.85 -6.95
CA SER A 185 -22.39 27.34 -7.12
C SER A 185 -22.56 25.91 -6.59
N LYS A 186 -21.49 25.10 -6.63
CA LYS A 186 -21.50 23.71 -6.12
C LYS A 186 -21.06 23.62 -4.65
N THR A 187 -20.30 24.60 -4.17
CA THR A 187 -19.93 24.69 -2.75
C THR A 187 -21.17 25.00 -1.92
N LYS A 188 -21.45 24.17 -0.91
CA LYS A 188 -22.55 24.36 0.05
C LYS A 188 -22.00 24.44 1.46
N LEU A 189 -22.69 25.19 2.31
CA LEU A 189 -22.36 25.37 3.71
C LEU A 189 -23.44 24.74 4.59
N MET A 190 -23.03 24.15 5.71
CA MET A 190 -23.91 23.53 6.69
C MET A 190 -23.45 23.91 8.09
N THR A 191 -24.40 24.13 9.00
CA THR A 191 -24.11 24.38 10.42
C THR A 191 -25.18 23.74 11.29
N ASN A 192 -24.80 23.34 12.50
CA ASN A 192 -25.73 22.93 13.57
C ASN A 192 -26.10 24.10 14.50
N SER A 193 -25.61 25.30 14.21
CA SER A 193 -25.78 26.51 15.01
C SER A 193 -26.44 27.62 14.17
N ARG A 194 -26.16 28.90 14.49
CA ARG A 194 -26.66 30.05 13.74
C ARG A 194 -25.96 30.17 12.39
N GLU A 195 -26.74 30.45 11.36
CA GLU A 195 -26.25 30.76 10.03
C GLU A 195 -25.61 32.16 10.03
N THR A 196 -24.42 32.27 9.47
CA THR A 196 -23.65 33.52 9.35
C THR A 196 -23.19 33.66 7.93
N ASP A 197 -23.35 34.83 7.33
CA ASP A 197 -22.94 35.03 5.94
C ASP A 197 -21.42 34.83 5.79
N ILE A 198 -21.04 33.86 4.96
CA ILE A 198 -19.64 33.54 4.63
C ILE A 198 -19.44 33.89 3.16
N MET A 199 -18.41 34.71 2.90
CA MET A 199 -18.07 35.20 1.57
C MET A 199 -16.74 34.60 1.11
N VAL A 200 -16.71 34.06 -0.10
CA VAL A 200 -15.49 33.51 -0.71
C VAL A 200 -15.35 34.14 -2.09
N ASP A 201 -14.24 34.83 -2.33
CA ASP A 201 -14.00 35.58 -3.58
C ASP A 201 -15.16 36.54 -3.94
N GLY A 202 -15.77 37.16 -2.92
CA GLY A 202 -16.90 38.07 -3.09
C GLY A 202 -18.26 37.41 -3.38
N ASN A 203 -18.33 36.08 -3.40
CA ASN A 203 -19.57 35.33 -3.56
C ASN A 203 -20.06 34.80 -2.21
N LYS A 204 -21.36 34.97 -1.93
CA LYS A 204 -22.02 34.35 -0.77
C LYS A 204 -22.22 32.87 -1.04
N ILE A 205 -21.76 32.02 -0.11
CA ILE A 205 -21.98 30.57 -0.21
C ILE A 205 -23.37 30.22 0.34
N GLU A 206 -24.08 29.35 -0.35
CA GLU A 206 -25.44 28.93 0.01
C GLU A 206 -25.44 27.96 1.21
N TYR A 207 -26.32 28.22 2.18
CA TYR A 207 -26.61 27.31 3.28
C TYR A 207 -27.60 26.22 2.87
N VAL A 208 -27.29 24.98 3.26
CA VAL A 208 -28.17 23.83 3.09
C VAL A 208 -28.38 23.13 4.44
N LYS A 209 -29.58 22.58 4.64
CA LYS A 209 -29.90 21.82 5.86
C LYS A 209 -29.41 20.37 5.79
N GLU A 210 -29.31 19.85 4.57
CA GLU A 210 -28.97 18.47 4.26
C GLU A 210 -28.12 18.45 2.99
N TYR A 211 -27.14 17.57 2.94
CA TYR A 211 -26.27 17.43 1.76
C TYR A 211 -25.94 15.96 1.54
N ILE A 212 -25.89 15.53 0.28
CA ILE A 212 -25.47 14.16 -0.05
C ILE A 212 -23.98 14.19 -0.35
N TYR A 213 -23.18 13.57 0.51
CA TYR A 213 -21.74 13.44 0.33
C TYR A 213 -21.35 11.97 0.21
N LEU A 214 -20.62 11.62 -0.85
CA LEU A 214 -20.19 10.24 -1.14
C LEU A 214 -21.33 9.20 -1.05
N GLY A 215 -22.54 9.62 -1.44
CA GLY A 215 -23.73 8.76 -1.45
C GLY A 215 -24.48 8.65 -0.12
N GLN A 216 -24.07 9.33 0.94
CA GLN A 216 -24.76 9.37 2.24
C GLN A 216 -25.34 10.77 2.50
N ILE A 217 -26.55 10.85 3.08
CA ILE A 217 -27.10 12.11 3.59
C ILE A 217 -26.32 12.52 4.82
N ILE A 218 -25.79 13.73 4.83
CA ILE A 218 -25.29 14.42 6.01
C ILE A 218 -26.38 15.40 6.46
N SER A 219 -26.80 15.29 7.73
CA SER A 219 -27.75 16.21 8.35
C SER A 219 -27.43 16.37 9.85
N PRO A 220 -27.57 17.57 10.45
CA PRO A 220 -27.39 17.76 11.88
C PRO A 220 -28.36 16.94 12.75
N SER A 221 -29.49 16.51 12.20
CA SER A 221 -30.55 15.80 12.93
C SER A 221 -31.20 14.72 12.07
N ASP A 222 -31.48 13.56 12.68
CA ASP A 222 -32.26 12.46 12.10
C ASP A 222 -31.65 11.83 10.83
N GLU A 223 -30.32 11.78 10.76
CA GLU A 223 -29.55 11.27 9.61
C GLU A 223 -29.95 9.83 9.22
N MET A 224 -30.09 8.93 10.21
CA MET A 224 -30.37 7.51 9.95
C MET A 224 -31.76 7.30 9.35
N THR A 225 -32.81 7.92 9.91
CA THR A 225 -34.18 7.78 9.39
C THR A 225 -34.29 8.34 7.97
N LYS A 226 -33.65 9.50 7.72
CA LYS A 226 -33.61 10.13 6.40
C LYS A 226 -32.88 9.28 5.36
N GLU A 227 -31.72 8.72 5.70
CA GLU A 227 -30.95 7.85 4.80
C GLU A 227 -31.70 6.55 4.51
N ILE A 228 -32.38 5.96 5.50
CA ILE A 228 -33.22 4.76 5.31
C ILE A 228 -34.36 5.06 4.34
N ASN A 229 -35.11 6.14 4.56
CA ASN A 229 -36.23 6.53 3.70
C ASN A 229 -35.77 6.77 2.25
N ARG A 230 -34.61 7.41 2.05
CA ARG A 230 -34.03 7.66 0.73
C ARG A 230 -33.62 6.38 0.00
N ARG A 231 -33.15 5.34 0.71
CA ARG A 231 -32.71 4.07 0.11
C ARG A 231 -33.83 3.08 -0.16
N ILE A 232 -34.94 3.21 0.56
CA ILE A 232 -36.12 2.36 0.39
C ILE A 232 -37.04 2.90 -0.73
N ALA A 233 -37.07 4.22 -0.94
CA ALA A 233 -37.79 4.87 -2.04
C ALA A 233 -37.18 4.55 -3.41
#